data_AF-A0A077N8R5-F1
#
_entry.id   AF-A0A077N8R5-F1
#
_cell.length_a   1.000
_cell.length_b   1.000
_cell.length_c   1.000
_cell.angle_alpha   90.00
_cell.angle_beta   90.00
_cell.angle_gamma   90.00
#
_symmetry.space_group_name_H-M   'P 1'
#
loop_
_entity.id
_entity.type
_entity.pdbx_description
1 polymer ?
#
loop_
_entity_poly.entity_id
_entity_poly.type
_entity_poly.pdbx_seq_one_letter_code
_entity_poly.pdbx_strand_id
1 'polypeptide(L)'
;MLDKKIELIISFVKRKIDQETLVQEYIENFDEINICYELELSMLEENSDAIEYFLYFGALLKYEYTCIHILNILILMQWHNSHEDLARLLQRYKDPSSVDALYQVSNFELEYLDFDDSYALAVKCIWGLGDIGTPEALEKLKILSTSDNEIIKENAINQLKRRSK
;
A
#
# COMPACT_ATOMS: atom_id res chain seq x y z
N MET A 1 -11.47 -14.88 13.59
CA MET A 1 -12.07 -15.29 12.28
C MET A 1 -11.07 -15.08 11.16
N LEU A 2 -10.33 -13.95 11.18
CA LEU A 2 -9.20 -13.67 10.28
C LEU A 2 -8.19 -14.83 10.22
N ASP A 3 -7.81 -15.42 11.35
CA ASP A 3 -6.83 -16.52 11.37
C ASP A 3 -7.20 -17.68 10.43
N LYS A 4 -8.47 -18.11 10.41
CA LYS A 4 -8.91 -19.21 9.53
C LYS A 4 -8.85 -18.82 8.05
N LYS A 5 -9.17 -17.56 7.74
CA LYS A 5 -9.06 -17.01 6.37
C LYS A 5 -7.60 -16.96 5.94
N ILE A 6 -6.71 -16.51 6.82
CA ILE A 6 -5.27 -16.43 6.60
C ILE A 6 -4.66 -17.83 6.46
N GLU A 7 -5.04 -18.79 7.29
CA GLU A 7 -4.57 -20.18 7.19
C GLU A 7 -4.87 -20.81 5.82
N LEU A 8 -6.02 -20.47 5.23
CA LEU A 8 -6.38 -20.92 3.89
C LEU A 8 -5.48 -20.28 2.83
N ILE A 9 -5.23 -18.97 2.91
CA ILE A 9 -4.29 -18.26 2.04
C ILE A 9 -2.87 -18.83 2.19
N ILE A 10 -2.43 -19.12 3.43
CA ILE A 10 -1.14 -19.75 3.73
C ILE A 10 -1.04 -21.14 3.10
N SER A 11 -2.14 -21.90 3.06
CA SER A 11 -2.15 -23.23 2.43
C SER A 11 -1.87 -23.14 0.94
N PHE A 12 -2.38 -22.11 0.26
CA PHE A 12 -2.01 -21.81 -1.12
C PHE A 12 -0.55 -21.36 -1.27
N VAL A 13 -0.07 -20.44 -0.42
CA VAL A 13 1.34 -19.99 -0.42
C VAL A 13 2.31 -21.17 -0.24
N LYS A 14 1.95 -22.15 0.61
CA LYS A 14 2.68 -23.39 0.84
C LYS A 14 2.48 -24.45 -0.25
N ARG A 15 1.76 -24.13 -1.33
CA ARG A 15 1.45 -25.00 -2.48
C ARG A 15 0.72 -26.29 -2.10
N LYS A 16 -0.08 -26.24 -1.03
CA LYS A 16 -0.93 -27.38 -0.60
C LYS A 16 -2.24 -27.45 -1.38
N ILE A 17 -2.73 -26.30 -1.81
CA ILE A 17 -3.92 -26.12 -2.65
C ILE A 17 -3.56 -25.22 -3.82
N ASP A 18 -4.31 -25.31 -4.92
CA ASP A 18 -4.19 -24.38 -6.04
C ASP A 18 -5.10 -23.15 -5.86
N GLN A 19 -5.04 -22.21 -6.81
CA GLN A 19 -5.81 -20.98 -6.73
C GLN A 19 -7.32 -21.20 -6.86
N GLU A 20 -7.74 -22.19 -7.66
CA GLU A 20 -9.16 -22.52 -7.84
C GLU A 20 -9.75 -23.05 -6.54
N THR A 21 -9.03 -23.99 -5.90
CA THR A 21 -9.38 -24.55 -4.60
C THR A 21 -9.40 -23.47 -3.51
N LEU A 22 -8.39 -22.57 -3.48
CA LEU A 22 -8.37 -21.45 -2.54
C LEU A 22 -9.64 -20.59 -2.65
N VAL A 23 -10.02 -20.18 -3.86
CA VAL A 23 -11.19 -19.33 -4.07
C VAL A 23 -12.49 -20.05 -3.70
N GLN A 24 -12.63 -21.31 -4.13
CA GLN A 24 -13.80 -22.12 -3.82
C GLN A 24 -13.96 -22.31 -2.31
N GLU A 25 -12.92 -22.79 -1.63
CA GLU A 25 -12.97 -23.01 -0.18
C GLU A 25 -13.17 -21.71 0.59
N TYR A 26 -12.62 -20.58 0.11
CA TYR A 26 -12.82 -19.29 0.77
C TYR A 26 -14.29 -18.89 0.73
N ILE A 27 -14.94 -18.99 -0.44
CA ILE A 27 -16.36 -18.65 -0.61
C ILE A 27 -17.25 -19.61 0.17
N GLU A 28 -16.97 -20.91 0.14
CA GLU A 28 -17.76 -21.92 0.86
C GLU A 28 -17.70 -21.74 2.39
N ASN A 29 -16.56 -21.30 2.93
CA ASN A 29 -16.38 -21.14 4.37
C ASN A 29 -16.71 -19.73 4.89
N PHE A 30 -16.66 -18.69 4.04
CA PHE A 30 -16.71 -17.28 4.45
C PHE A 30 -17.65 -16.41 3.60
N ASP A 31 -18.52 -17.02 2.80
CA ASP A 31 -19.56 -16.41 1.95
C ASP A 31 -19.07 -15.60 0.75
N GLU A 32 -18.20 -14.61 0.95
CA GLU A 32 -17.71 -13.73 -0.12
C GLU A 32 -16.25 -13.32 0.07
N ILE A 33 -15.61 -12.89 -1.01
CA ILE A 33 -14.27 -12.29 -0.98
C ILE A 33 -14.42 -10.76 -0.94
N ASN A 34 -14.28 -10.20 0.25
CA ASN A 34 -14.37 -8.75 0.47
C ASN A 34 -13.08 -8.23 1.12
N ILE A 35 -12.03 -8.07 0.32
CA ILE A 35 -10.71 -7.68 0.82
C ILE A 35 -10.73 -6.31 1.51
N CYS A 36 -11.58 -5.39 1.08
CA CYS A 36 -11.76 -4.12 1.76
C CYS A 36 -12.25 -4.28 3.21
N TYR A 37 -13.25 -5.13 3.42
CA TYR A 37 -13.72 -5.47 4.75
C TYR A 37 -12.65 -6.20 5.58
N GLU A 38 -11.93 -7.15 4.97
CA GLU A 38 -10.86 -7.87 5.67
C GLU A 38 -9.72 -6.93 6.10
N LEU A 39 -9.34 -5.96 5.27
CA LEU A 39 -8.34 -4.95 5.61
C LEU A 39 -8.82 -4.02 6.75
N GLU A 40 -10.09 -3.63 6.74
CA GLU A 40 -10.67 -2.85 7.84
C GLU A 40 -10.67 -3.63 9.16
N LEU A 41 -11.04 -4.90 9.14
CA LEU A 41 -10.96 -5.76 10.34
C LEU A 41 -9.51 -5.95 10.80
N SER A 42 -8.59 -6.21 9.88
CA SER A 42 -7.15 -6.37 10.19
C SER A 42 -6.57 -5.11 10.83
N MET A 43 -7.03 -3.94 10.39
CA MET A 43 -6.70 -2.65 10.98
C MET A 43 -7.22 -2.51 12.42
N LEU A 44 -8.49 -2.87 12.66
CA LEU A 44 -9.12 -2.79 13.99
C LEU A 44 -8.48 -3.76 15.01
N GLU A 45 -7.99 -4.90 14.53
CA GLU A 45 -7.30 -5.90 15.35
C GLU A 45 -5.78 -5.67 15.45
N GLU A 46 -5.24 -4.61 14.83
CA GLU A 46 -3.79 -4.34 14.70
C GLU A 46 -2.99 -5.57 14.25
N ASN A 47 -3.54 -6.33 13.29
CA ASN A 47 -2.99 -7.60 12.84
C ASN A 47 -2.15 -7.41 11.57
N SER A 48 -0.83 -7.29 11.72
CA SER A 48 0.10 -7.02 10.60
C SER A 48 0.11 -8.16 9.58
N ASP A 49 0.12 -9.41 10.05
CA ASP A 49 0.12 -10.59 9.17
C ASP A 49 -1.15 -10.63 8.32
N ALA A 50 -2.30 -10.32 8.92
CA ALA A 50 -3.57 -10.28 8.20
C ALA A 50 -3.54 -9.27 7.05
N ILE A 51 -3.03 -8.06 7.28
CA ILE A 51 -2.86 -7.05 6.21
C ILE A 51 -2.01 -7.62 5.08
N GLU A 52 -0.84 -8.18 5.39
CA GLU A 52 0.06 -8.74 4.38
C GLU A 52 -0.63 -9.82 3.54
N TYR A 53 -1.30 -10.79 4.18
CA TYR A 53 -1.98 -11.87 3.48
C TYR A 53 -3.18 -11.40 2.66
N PHE A 54 -3.96 -10.42 3.13
CA PHE A 54 -5.08 -9.89 2.36
C PHE A 54 -4.64 -9.01 1.19
N LEU A 55 -3.56 -8.24 1.33
CA LEU A 55 -2.95 -7.53 0.21
C LEU A 55 -2.40 -8.51 -0.85
N TYR A 56 -1.74 -9.59 -0.41
CA TYR A 56 -1.30 -10.68 -1.27
C TYR A 56 -2.48 -11.33 -2.00
N PHE A 57 -3.54 -11.67 -1.27
CA PHE A 57 -4.72 -12.31 -1.85
C PHE A 57 -5.42 -11.40 -2.85
N GLY A 58 -5.53 -10.10 -2.56
CA GLY A 58 -6.04 -9.13 -3.52
C GLY A 58 -5.17 -8.99 -4.76
N ALA A 59 -3.86 -9.04 -4.64
CA ALA A 59 -2.96 -9.06 -5.78
C ALA A 59 -3.16 -10.32 -6.65
N LEU A 60 -3.28 -11.50 -6.02
CA LEU A 60 -3.52 -12.78 -6.69
C LEU A 60 -4.81 -12.75 -7.52
N LEU A 61 -5.87 -12.18 -6.96
CA LEU A 61 -7.19 -12.10 -7.60
C LEU A 61 -7.34 -10.91 -8.55
N LYS A 62 -6.32 -10.05 -8.65
CA LYS A 62 -6.40 -8.75 -9.34
C LYS A 62 -7.59 -7.91 -8.82
N TYR A 63 -7.83 -7.98 -7.52
CA TYR A 63 -8.94 -7.33 -6.84
C TYR A 63 -8.96 -5.83 -7.11
N GLU A 64 -10.16 -5.29 -7.34
CA GLU A 64 -10.40 -3.87 -7.51
C GLU A 64 -10.81 -3.25 -6.16
N TYR A 65 -9.85 -2.62 -5.50
CA TYR A 65 -10.07 -1.92 -4.24
C TYR A 65 -10.94 -0.67 -4.47
N THR A 66 -12.09 -0.62 -3.80
CA THR A 66 -12.98 0.55 -3.74
C THR A 66 -12.81 1.33 -2.43
N CYS A 67 -12.08 0.77 -1.47
CA CYS A 67 -11.83 1.32 -0.14
C CYS A 67 -10.56 2.18 -0.06
N ILE A 68 -10.39 3.14 -0.96
CA ILE A 68 -9.19 4.00 -0.98
C ILE A 68 -8.99 4.73 0.37
N HIS A 69 -10.08 5.11 1.03
CA HIS A 69 -10.04 5.69 2.38
C HIS A 69 -9.38 4.77 3.42
N ILE A 70 -9.64 3.46 3.39
CA ILE A 70 -8.97 2.48 4.27
C ILE A 70 -7.49 2.38 3.93
N LEU A 71 -7.13 2.34 2.64
CA LEU A 71 -5.72 2.29 2.20
C LEU A 71 -4.95 3.54 2.65
N ASN A 72 -5.57 4.73 2.58
CA ASN A 72 -4.99 5.99 3.04
C ASN A 72 -4.77 6.02 4.56
N ILE A 73 -5.64 5.37 5.34
CA ILE A 73 -5.48 5.25 6.79
C ILE A 73 -4.38 4.24 7.12
N LEU A 74 -4.44 3.05 6.52
CA LEU A 74 -3.48 1.97 6.76
C LEU A 74 -2.05 2.40 6.47
N ILE A 75 -1.79 3.10 5.37
CA ILE A 75 -0.41 3.50 5.03
C ILE A 75 0.22 4.45 6.08
N LEU A 76 -0.59 5.11 6.91
CA LEU A 76 -0.12 5.97 8.00
C LEU A 76 0.17 5.20 9.30
N MET A 77 -0.23 3.93 9.38
CA MET A 77 -0.10 3.10 10.57
C MET A 77 1.26 2.41 10.63
N GLN A 78 2.09 2.82 11.60
CA GLN A 78 3.48 2.39 11.69
C GLN A 78 3.67 0.98 12.30
N TRP A 79 2.62 0.35 12.81
CA TRP A 79 2.70 -0.95 13.49
C TRP A 79 2.80 -2.18 12.56
N HIS A 80 2.69 -1.99 11.24
CA HIS A 80 2.81 -3.06 10.24
C HIS A 80 3.90 -2.79 9.20
N ASN A 81 4.27 -3.81 8.43
CA ASN A 81 5.35 -3.71 7.44
C ASN A 81 4.88 -3.60 5.98
N SER A 82 3.59 -3.41 5.73
CA SER A 82 3.00 -3.41 4.37
C SER A 82 3.01 -2.04 3.65
N HIS A 83 3.77 -1.06 4.15
CA HIS A 83 3.73 0.32 3.63
C HIS A 83 4.08 0.41 2.14
N GLU A 84 5.04 -0.40 1.67
CA GLU A 84 5.44 -0.37 0.26
C GLU A 84 4.36 -0.90 -0.69
N ASP A 85 3.62 -1.94 -0.27
CA ASP A 85 2.50 -2.48 -1.03
C ASP A 85 1.33 -1.50 -1.07
N LEU A 86 1.05 -0.84 0.06
CA LEU A 86 0.05 0.21 0.14
C LEU A 86 0.43 1.40 -0.75
N ALA A 87 1.69 1.87 -0.72
CA ALA A 87 2.16 2.93 -1.59
C ALA A 87 2.00 2.58 -3.08
N ARG A 88 2.31 1.33 -3.46
CA ARG A 88 2.12 0.81 -4.82
C ARG A 88 0.64 0.78 -5.23
N LEU A 89 -0.27 0.38 -4.34
CA LEU A 89 -1.71 0.40 -4.59
C LEU A 89 -2.21 1.83 -4.78
N LEU A 90 -1.87 2.75 -3.87
CA LEU A 90 -2.29 4.15 -3.95
C LEU A 90 -1.76 4.83 -5.23
N GLN A 91 -0.51 4.55 -5.63
CA GLN A 91 0.02 4.99 -6.92
C GLN A 91 -0.77 4.42 -8.11
N ARG A 92 -1.23 3.15 -8.04
CA ARG A 92 -2.05 2.55 -9.10
C ARG A 92 -3.40 3.26 -9.23
N TYR A 93 -4.06 3.54 -8.12
CA TYR A 93 -5.40 4.16 -8.11
C TYR A 93 -5.38 5.66 -8.40
N LYS A 94 -4.30 6.36 -8.02
CA LYS A 94 -4.11 7.79 -8.31
C LYS A 94 -5.26 8.66 -7.80
N ASP A 95 -5.88 8.25 -6.71
CA ASP A 95 -6.98 9.01 -6.13
C ASP A 95 -6.45 10.28 -5.46
N PRO A 96 -7.03 11.47 -5.73
CA PRO A 96 -6.61 12.71 -5.09
C PRO A 96 -6.64 12.69 -3.56
N SER A 97 -7.50 11.86 -2.94
CA SER A 97 -7.55 11.73 -1.48
C SER A 97 -6.27 11.15 -0.87
N SER A 98 -5.43 10.50 -1.67
CA SER A 98 -4.17 9.88 -1.22
C SER A 98 -2.99 10.85 -1.12
N VAL A 99 -3.14 12.10 -1.58
CA VAL A 99 -2.03 13.07 -1.64
C VAL A 99 -1.40 13.30 -0.28
N ASP A 100 -2.19 13.61 0.75
CA ASP A 100 -1.64 13.89 2.08
C ASP A 100 -1.04 12.65 2.74
N ALA A 101 -1.63 11.48 2.53
CA ALA A 101 -1.10 10.22 3.07
C ALA A 101 0.26 9.88 2.46
N LEU A 102 0.37 9.90 1.12
CA LEU A 102 1.63 9.64 0.42
C LEU A 102 2.72 10.66 0.78
N TYR A 103 2.35 11.94 0.92
CA TYR A 103 3.29 12.97 1.37
C TYR A 103 3.83 12.69 2.78
N GLN A 104 2.95 12.38 3.74
CA GLN A 104 3.38 12.09 5.12
C GLN A 104 4.31 10.88 5.17
N VAL A 105 3.91 9.78 4.51
CA VAL A 105 4.68 8.52 4.50
C VAL A 105 6.03 8.69 3.79
N SER A 106 6.15 9.60 2.82
CA SER A 106 7.44 9.89 2.20
C SER A 106 8.50 10.48 3.14
N ASN A 107 8.10 10.91 4.34
CA ASN A 107 8.97 11.43 5.39
C ASN A 107 9.05 10.51 6.62
N PHE A 108 8.49 9.29 6.55
CA PHE A 108 8.56 8.36 7.68
C PHE A 108 9.96 7.78 7.83
N GLU A 109 10.37 7.63 9.09
CA GLU A 109 11.48 6.78 9.52
C GLU A 109 10.85 5.57 10.23
N LEU A 110 10.90 4.40 9.60
CA LEU A 110 10.31 3.17 10.13
C LEU A 110 11.44 2.21 10.49
N GLU A 111 11.43 1.67 11.71
CA GLU A 111 12.52 0.83 12.24
C GLU A 111 12.84 -0.37 11.31
N TYR A 112 11.82 -0.98 10.69
CA TYR A 112 12.02 -2.11 9.78
C TYR A 112 12.64 -1.72 8.43
N LEU A 113 12.76 -0.42 8.15
CA LEU A 113 13.42 0.16 6.97
C LEU A 113 14.75 0.86 7.30
N ASP A 114 15.26 0.77 8.53
CA ASP A 114 16.51 1.45 8.93
C ASP A 114 17.73 1.06 8.06
N PHE A 115 17.69 -0.12 7.44
CA PHE A 115 18.74 -0.62 6.54
C PHE A 115 18.47 -0.32 5.06
N ASP A 116 17.39 0.42 4.74
CA ASP A 116 17.04 0.80 3.37
C ASP A 116 17.73 2.10 2.96
N ASP A 117 18.99 1.96 2.52
CA ASP A 117 19.76 3.06 1.94
C ASP A 117 19.10 3.65 0.66
N SER A 118 18.13 2.95 0.06
CA SER A 118 17.47 3.36 -1.18
C SER A 118 16.22 4.22 -0.97
N TYR A 119 15.72 4.33 0.27
CA TYR A 119 14.48 5.05 0.59
C TYR A 119 13.31 4.61 -0.31
N ALA A 120 13.19 3.31 -0.58
CA ALA A 120 12.28 2.75 -1.57
C ALA A 120 10.82 3.13 -1.30
N LEU A 121 10.40 3.15 -0.03
CA LEU A 121 9.07 3.60 0.36
C LEU A 121 8.83 5.07 0.00
N ALA A 122 9.76 5.95 0.33
CA ALA A 122 9.65 7.38 0.02
C ALA A 122 9.62 7.62 -1.49
N VAL A 123 10.48 6.91 -2.24
CA VAL A 123 10.49 6.95 -3.70
C VAL A 123 9.13 6.51 -4.26
N LYS A 124 8.55 5.39 -3.80
CA LYS A 124 7.22 4.95 -4.23
C LYS A 124 6.15 6.02 -3.97
N CYS A 125 6.19 6.66 -2.80
CA CYS A 125 5.26 7.73 -2.46
C CYS A 125 5.41 8.95 -3.39
N ILE A 126 6.64 9.37 -3.68
CA ILE A 126 6.95 10.47 -4.61
C ILE A 126 6.44 10.17 -6.03
N TRP A 127 6.61 8.93 -6.49
CA TRP A 127 6.06 8.49 -7.77
C TRP A 127 4.52 8.46 -7.76
N GLY A 128 3.91 8.05 -6.65
CA GLY A 128 2.46 8.16 -6.41
C GLY A 128 1.94 9.58 -6.53
N LEU A 129 2.55 10.53 -5.82
CA LEU A 129 2.24 11.96 -5.92
C LEU A 129 2.40 12.48 -7.34
N GLY A 130 3.51 12.10 -7.99
CA GLY A 130 3.76 12.42 -9.38
C GLY A 130 2.66 11.89 -10.29
N ASP A 131 2.22 10.65 -10.10
CA ASP A 131 1.18 9.98 -10.89
C ASP A 131 -0.22 10.60 -10.69
N ILE A 132 -0.56 11.02 -9.45
CA ILE A 132 -1.79 11.76 -9.12
C ILE A 132 -1.81 13.12 -9.83
N GLY A 133 -0.73 13.90 -9.69
CA GLY A 133 -0.50 15.10 -10.50
C GLY A 133 -1.51 16.26 -10.33
N THR A 134 -2.32 16.28 -9.26
CA THR A 134 -3.16 17.44 -8.92
C THR A 134 -2.31 18.63 -8.46
N PRO A 135 -2.84 19.86 -8.45
CA PRO A 135 -2.11 21.02 -7.92
C PRO A 135 -1.55 20.79 -6.51
N GLU A 136 -2.31 20.13 -5.64
CA GLU A 136 -1.91 19.78 -4.28
C GLU A 136 -0.75 18.77 -4.29
N ALA A 137 -0.82 17.73 -5.13
CA ALA A 137 0.27 16.76 -5.27
C ALA A 137 1.56 17.43 -5.77
N LEU A 138 1.46 18.36 -6.72
CA LEU A 138 2.59 19.13 -7.22
C LEU A 138 3.17 20.07 -6.16
N GLU A 139 2.33 20.64 -5.28
CA GLU A 139 2.80 21.44 -4.14
C GLU A 139 3.60 20.59 -3.15
N LYS A 140 3.11 19.40 -2.79
CA LYS A 140 3.87 18.45 -1.95
C LYS A 140 5.21 18.06 -2.58
N LEU A 141 5.24 17.81 -3.90
CA LEU A 141 6.48 17.53 -4.62
C LEU A 141 7.46 18.73 -4.60
N LYS A 142 6.98 19.97 -4.66
CA LYS A 142 7.84 21.15 -4.50
C LYS A 142 8.47 21.20 -3.12
N ILE A 143 7.72 20.87 -2.07
CA ILE A 143 8.26 20.78 -0.71
C ILE A 143 9.32 19.68 -0.62
N LEU A 144 9.03 18.47 -1.13
CA LEU A 144 9.99 17.36 -1.13
C LEU A 144 11.25 17.66 -1.95
N SER A 145 11.16 18.51 -2.98
CA SER A 145 12.31 18.94 -3.78
C SER A 145 13.31 19.83 -3.02
N THR A 146 13.00 20.25 -1.80
CA THR A 146 13.90 20.97 -0.89
C THR A 146 14.37 20.11 0.28
N SER A 147 14.16 18.80 0.25
CA SER A 147 14.62 17.85 1.28
C SER A 147 16.15 17.81 1.39
N ASP A 148 16.66 17.67 2.62
CA ASP A 148 18.09 17.42 2.89
C ASP A 148 18.52 16.01 2.46
N ASN A 149 17.57 15.08 2.40
CA ASN A 149 17.79 13.77 1.79
C ASN A 149 17.82 13.90 0.26
N GLU A 150 19.00 13.66 -0.33
CA GLU A 150 19.21 13.81 -1.77
C GLU A 150 18.37 12.82 -2.61
N ILE A 151 18.10 11.60 -2.13
CA ILE A 151 17.27 10.63 -2.86
C ILE A 151 15.83 11.13 -2.98
N ILE A 152 15.25 11.63 -1.88
CA ILE A 152 13.91 12.23 -1.86
C ILE A 152 13.86 13.45 -2.79
N LYS A 153 14.85 14.36 -2.64
CA LYS A 153 14.94 15.60 -3.42
C LYS A 153 15.06 15.36 -4.92
N GLU A 154 15.98 14.49 -5.35
CA GLU A 154 16.18 14.18 -6.77
C GLU A 154 14.94 13.54 -7.39
N ASN A 155 14.31 12.58 -6.70
CA ASN A 155 13.08 11.96 -7.17
C ASN A 155 11.94 12.98 -7.30
N ALA A 156 11.78 13.88 -6.33
CA ALA A 156 10.75 14.92 -6.38
C ALA A 156 10.97 15.89 -7.56
N ILE A 157 12.22 16.34 -7.77
CA ILE A 157 12.59 17.18 -8.93
C ILE A 157 12.28 16.45 -10.26
N ASN A 158 12.60 15.17 -10.35
CA ASN A 158 12.34 14.37 -11.55
C ASN A 158 10.84 14.25 -11.84
N GLN A 159 10.01 14.06 -10.80
CA GLN A 159 8.56 14.03 -10.95
C GLN A 159 7.99 15.38 -11.41
N LEU A 160 8.47 16.50 -10.86
CA LEU A 160 8.07 17.84 -11.31
C LEU A 160 8.43 18.06 -12.78
N LYS A 161 9.66 17.71 -13.20
CA LYS A 161 10.09 17.81 -14.60
C LYS A 161 9.25 16.96 -15.55
N ARG A 162 8.78 15.78 -15.11
CA ARG A 162 7.91 14.90 -15.89
C ARG A 162 6.54 15.53 -16.15
N ARG A 163 6.06 16.41 -15.26
CA ARG A 163 4.74 17.07 -15.33
C ARG A 163 4.74 18.45 -15.98
N SER A 164 5.92 19.06 -16.15
CA SER A 164 6.08 20.33 -16.86
C SER A 164 6.24 20.19 -18.38
N LYS A 165 6.08 18.98 -18.93
CA LYS A 165 6.09 18.68 -20.37
C LYS A 165 4.68 18.50 -20.88
#